data_AF-A0A2N7HRQ8-F1
#
_entry.id   AF-A0A2N7HRQ8-F1
#
_cell.length_a   1.000
_cell.length_b   1.000
_cell.length_c   1.000
_cell.angle_alpha   90.00
_cell.angle_beta   90.00
_cell.angle_gamma   90.00
#
_symmetry.space_group_name_H-M   'P 1'
#
loop_
_entity.id
_entity.type
_entity.pdbx_description
1 polymer ?
#
loop_
_entity_poly.entity_id
_entity_poly.type
_entity_poly.pdbx_seq_one_letter_code
_entity_poly.pdbx_strand_id
1 'polypeptide(L)'
;MKKALALIFFLSLTGCTHNQSKALSMNSSSVNTYPQSMSNLQLCDTLYYGRPSNQTLAAIGSEFNRRGLSKRWCDTEANKLYLTKTIDWVAEQVEGKEESEEASAVVLPAN
;
A
#
# COMPACT_ATOMS: atom_id res chain seq x y z
N MET A 1 -11.75 -28.49 25.13
CA MET A 1 -10.75 -28.70 24.06
C MET A 1 -11.09 -27.99 22.75
N LYS A 2 -12.34 -28.03 22.25
CA LYS A 2 -12.74 -27.39 20.97
C LYS A 2 -12.54 -25.85 20.92
N LYS A 3 -12.75 -25.14 22.04
CA LYS A 3 -12.60 -23.68 22.13
C LYS A 3 -11.13 -23.20 22.09
N ALA A 4 -10.19 -24.02 22.54
CA ALA A 4 -8.76 -23.72 22.47
C ALA A 4 -8.22 -23.83 21.04
N LEU A 5 -8.77 -24.75 20.25
CA LEU A 5 -8.39 -24.93 18.84
C LEU A 5 -8.81 -23.71 17.98
N ALA A 6 -9.97 -23.13 18.28
CA ALA A 6 -10.44 -21.90 17.62
C ALA A 6 -9.54 -20.69 17.95
N LEU A 7 -9.07 -20.58 19.19
CA LEU A 7 -8.13 -19.52 19.62
C LEU A 7 -6.77 -19.64 18.92
N ILE A 8 -6.23 -20.86 18.79
CA ILE A 8 -4.96 -21.09 18.09
C ILE A 8 -5.09 -20.78 16.60
N PHE A 9 -6.24 -21.08 15.98
CA PHE A 9 -6.52 -20.73 14.58
C PHE A 9 -6.55 -19.21 14.37
N PHE A 10 -7.16 -18.43 15.28
CA PHE A 10 -7.13 -16.96 15.21
C PHE A 10 -5.72 -16.36 15.41
N LEU A 11 -4.88 -16.93 16.29
CA LEU A 11 -3.49 -16.50 16.44
C LEU A 11 -2.62 -16.80 15.21
N SER A 12 -2.95 -17.82 14.42
CA SER A 12 -2.24 -18.11 13.18
C SER A 12 -2.58 -17.17 12.01
N LEU A 13 -3.67 -16.38 12.08
CA LEU A 13 -4.01 -15.40 11.03
C LEU A 13 -3.25 -14.07 11.15
N THR A 14 -2.63 -13.75 12.30
CA THR A 14 -1.84 -12.51 12.46
C THR A 14 -0.39 -12.64 11.95
N GLY A 15 -0.09 -13.71 11.20
CA GLY A 15 1.27 -14.09 10.77
C GLY A 15 1.71 -13.59 9.39
N CYS A 16 0.94 -12.77 8.68
CA CYS A 16 1.39 -12.18 7.40
C CYS A 16 2.26 -10.93 7.64
N THR A 17 3.47 -11.17 8.14
CA THR A 17 4.70 -10.37 8.05
C THR A 17 4.57 -8.88 7.65
N HIS A 18 4.87 -8.02 8.63
CA HIS A 18 5.15 -6.58 8.52
C HIS A 18 6.17 -6.18 7.42
N ASN A 19 6.94 -7.13 6.87
CA ASN A 19 7.91 -6.88 5.81
C ASN A 19 7.34 -7.08 4.39
N GLN A 20 6.20 -7.76 4.24
CA GLN A 20 5.55 -7.93 2.93
C GLN A 20 4.75 -6.69 2.53
N SER A 21 4.29 -5.88 3.49
CA SER A 21 3.68 -4.59 3.18
C SER A 21 4.67 -3.66 2.50
N LYS A 22 5.98 -3.73 2.83
CA LYS A 22 7.02 -2.93 2.15
C LYS A 22 7.22 -3.25 0.67
N ALA A 23 6.75 -4.42 0.22
CA ALA A 23 6.76 -4.82 -1.17
C ALA A 23 5.48 -4.43 -1.92
N LEU A 24 4.47 -3.89 -1.24
CA LEU A 24 3.31 -3.25 -1.86
C LEU A 24 3.67 -1.82 -2.28
N SER A 25 4.74 -1.66 -3.08
CA SER A 25 4.71 -0.56 -4.03
C SER A 25 3.50 -0.84 -4.92
N MET A 26 2.42 -0.07 -4.75
CA MET A 26 1.12 -0.21 -5.43
C MET A 26 1.20 -0.19 -6.97
N ASN A 27 2.40 -0.15 -7.53
CA ASN A 27 2.69 0.01 -8.95
C ASN A 27 3.58 -1.14 -9.43
N SER A 28 3.01 -2.34 -9.51
CA SER A 28 3.69 -3.54 -10.03
C SER A 28 3.85 -3.52 -11.56
N SER A 29 3.13 -2.64 -12.26
CA SER A 29 3.19 -2.52 -13.72
C SER A 29 4.49 -1.88 -14.18
N SER A 30 5.00 -2.36 -15.33
CA SER A 30 6.18 -1.81 -16.01
C SER A 30 6.05 -0.31 -16.29
N VAL A 31 7.13 0.45 -16.08
CA VAL A 31 7.24 1.85 -16.54
C VAL A 31 7.78 1.85 -17.96
N ASN A 32 6.96 2.24 -18.93
CA ASN A 32 7.32 2.24 -20.35
C ASN A 32 7.56 3.64 -20.94
N THR A 33 7.58 4.68 -20.10
CA THR A 33 7.84 6.07 -20.50
C THR A 33 9.34 6.38 -20.53
N TYR A 34 9.76 7.39 -21.30
CA TYR A 34 11.14 7.87 -21.28
C TYR A 34 11.51 8.43 -19.90
N PRO A 35 12.78 8.30 -19.44
CA PRO A 35 13.20 8.79 -18.12
C PRO A 35 12.85 10.26 -17.88
N GLN A 36 12.98 11.11 -18.92
CA GLN A 36 12.62 12.54 -18.87
C GLN A 36 11.15 12.79 -18.47
N SER A 37 10.26 11.85 -18.77
CA SER A 37 8.83 11.92 -18.48
C SER A 37 8.42 11.03 -17.30
N MET A 38 9.35 10.30 -16.69
CA MET A 38 9.08 9.53 -15.47
C MET A 38 8.87 10.48 -14.28
N SER A 39 7.99 10.11 -13.36
CA SER A 39 7.90 10.76 -12.05
C SER A 39 9.12 10.43 -11.18
N ASN A 40 9.39 11.25 -10.16
CA ASN A 40 10.51 10.99 -9.26
C ASN A 40 10.37 9.62 -8.55
N LEU A 41 9.15 9.23 -8.19
CA LEU A 41 8.87 7.90 -7.64
C LEU A 41 9.10 6.79 -8.66
N GLN A 42 8.73 6.97 -9.93
CA GLN A 42 9.03 5.99 -10.98
C GLN A 42 10.53 5.79 -11.17
N LEU A 43 11.33 6.86 -11.11
CA LEU A 43 12.78 6.77 -11.14
C LEU A 43 13.33 6.01 -9.91
N CYS A 44 12.80 6.27 -8.72
CA CYS A 44 13.17 5.54 -7.50
C CYS A 44 12.79 4.05 -7.58
N ASP A 45 11.56 3.74 -8.02
CA ASP A 45 11.02 2.39 -8.13
C ASP A 45 11.85 1.53 -9.09
N THR A 46 12.18 2.10 -10.25
CA THR A 46 12.93 1.39 -11.29
C THR A 46 14.41 1.24 -10.95
N LEU A 47 15.01 2.21 -10.25
CA LEU A 47 16.44 2.19 -9.91
C LEU A 47 16.76 1.40 -8.62
N TYR A 48 15.89 1.44 -7.61
CA TYR A 48 16.17 0.88 -6.28
C TYR A 48 15.20 -0.19 -5.79
N TYR A 49 13.95 -0.21 -6.27
CA TYR A 49 12.91 -1.10 -5.76
C TYR A 49 12.48 -2.18 -6.75
N GLY A 50 13.21 -2.34 -7.85
CA GLY A 50 13.06 -3.47 -8.76
C GLY A 50 11.84 -3.41 -9.67
N ARG A 51 11.23 -2.22 -9.86
CA ARG A 51 10.13 -2.07 -10.78
C ARG A 51 10.61 -2.21 -12.23
N PRO A 52 10.00 -3.07 -13.06
CA PRO A 52 10.46 -3.29 -14.43
C PRO A 52 10.26 -2.03 -15.29
N SER A 53 11.17 -1.82 -16.24
CA SER A 53 11.09 -0.76 -17.25
C SER A 53 11.76 -1.23 -18.55
N ASN A 54 11.31 -0.68 -19.67
CA ASN A 54 11.95 -0.85 -20.98
C ASN A 54 13.17 0.08 -21.19
N GLN A 55 13.45 0.98 -20.24
CA GLN A 55 14.57 1.92 -20.31
C GLN A 55 15.83 1.33 -19.67
N THR A 56 17.00 1.80 -20.10
CA THR A 56 18.28 1.36 -19.52
C THR A 56 18.50 1.97 -18.13
N LEU A 57 19.13 1.22 -17.23
CA LEU A 57 19.50 1.72 -15.90
C LEU A 57 20.42 2.94 -15.97
N ALA A 58 21.26 3.04 -17.01
CA ALA A 58 22.11 4.20 -17.24
C ALA A 58 21.27 5.47 -17.56
N ALA A 59 20.25 5.36 -18.41
CA ALA A 59 19.38 6.49 -18.74
C ALA A 59 18.52 6.92 -17.54
N ILE A 60 18.00 5.95 -16.79
CA ILE A 60 17.25 6.20 -15.55
C ILE A 60 18.17 6.86 -14.50
N GLY A 61 19.36 6.32 -14.28
CA GLY A 61 20.33 6.84 -13.31
C GLY A 61 20.85 8.23 -13.69
N SER A 62 21.08 8.49 -14.98
CA SER A 62 21.45 9.82 -15.47
C SER A 62 20.36 10.84 -15.18
N GLU A 63 19.09 10.48 -15.37
CA GLU A 63 17.97 11.36 -15.09
C GLU A 63 17.77 11.60 -13.60
N PHE A 64 17.91 10.53 -12.80
CA PHE A 64 17.88 10.60 -11.35
C PHE A 64 18.93 11.59 -10.81
N ASN A 65 20.16 11.50 -11.31
CA ASN A 65 21.25 12.41 -10.96
C ASN A 65 21.00 13.83 -11.47
N ARG A 66 20.49 13.99 -12.71
CA ARG A 66 20.14 15.29 -13.29
C ARG A 66 19.11 16.03 -12.42
N ARG A 67 18.18 15.30 -11.81
CA ARG A 67 17.16 15.86 -10.90
C ARG A 67 17.65 16.06 -9.47
N GLY A 68 18.89 15.70 -9.13
CA GLY A 68 19.42 15.83 -7.78
C GLY A 68 18.70 14.95 -6.75
N LEU A 69 18.08 13.84 -7.20
CA LEU A 69 17.42 12.90 -6.31
C LEU A 69 18.45 12.09 -5.53
N SER A 70 18.05 11.56 -4.37
CA SER A 70 18.88 10.70 -3.55
C SER A 70 18.11 9.49 -3.05
N LYS A 71 18.81 8.39 -2.77
CA LYS A 71 18.16 7.19 -2.22
C LYS A 71 17.40 7.50 -0.92
N ARG A 72 17.96 8.38 -0.07
CA ARG A 72 17.29 8.82 1.17
C ARG A 72 15.96 9.53 0.88
N TRP A 73 15.90 10.34 -0.17
CA TRP A 73 14.64 10.96 -0.60
C TRP A 73 13.63 9.90 -1.03
N CYS A 74 14.04 8.92 -1.86
CA CYS A 74 13.20 7.81 -2.26
C CYS A 74 12.63 7.05 -1.05
N ASP A 75 13.49 6.71 -0.08
CA ASP A 75 13.09 5.98 1.12
C ASP A 75 12.12 6.83 1.97
N THR A 76 12.32 8.14 2.06
CA THR A 76 11.42 9.05 2.80
C THR A 76 10.04 9.13 2.13
N GLU A 77 10.02 9.27 0.80
CA GLU A 77 8.78 9.40 0.05
C GLU A 77 7.98 8.08 0.04
N ALA A 78 8.67 6.94 -0.06
CA ALA A 78 8.04 5.63 0.08
C ALA A 78 7.43 5.44 1.49
N ASN A 79 8.12 5.88 2.54
CA ASN A 79 7.60 5.79 3.91
C ASN A 79 6.37 6.68 4.16
N LYS A 80 6.25 7.83 3.49
CA LYS A 80 5.03 8.65 3.56
C LYS A 80 3.81 7.89 3.05
N LEU A 81 3.97 7.17 1.93
CA LEU A 81 2.88 6.35 1.38
C LEU A 81 2.45 5.23 2.34
N TYR A 82 3.40 4.64 3.06
CA TYR A 82 3.07 3.68 4.13
C TYR A 82 2.29 4.34 5.27
N LEU A 83 2.73 5.52 5.71
CA LEU A 83 2.07 6.23 6.79
C LEU A 83 0.64 6.64 6.41
N THR A 84 0.44 7.19 5.20
CA THR A 84 -0.92 7.53 4.72
C THR A 84 -1.79 6.30 4.64
N LYS A 85 -1.30 5.17 4.12
CA LYS A 85 -2.07 3.93 4.06
C LYS A 85 -2.44 3.38 5.44
N THR A 86 -1.55 3.51 6.42
CA THR A 86 -1.89 3.13 7.80
C THR A 86 -2.94 4.04 8.39
N ILE A 87 -2.90 5.34 8.11
CA ILE A 87 -3.91 6.29 8.58
C ILE A 87 -5.25 6.03 7.89
N ASP A 88 -5.27 5.85 6.56
CA ASP A 88 -6.48 5.54 5.79
C ASP A 88 -7.12 4.24 6.29
N TRP A 89 -6.32 3.18 6.50
CA TRP A 89 -6.82 1.91 7.04
C TRP A 89 -7.37 2.07 8.46
N VAL A 90 -6.70 2.85 9.32
CA VAL A 90 -7.22 3.13 10.66
C VAL A 90 -8.51 3.94 10.59
N ALA A 91 -8.60 4.93 9.70
CA ALA A 91 -9.79 5.74 9.51
C ALA A 91 -10.98 4.90 9.02
N GLU A 92 -10.79 4.03 8.02
CA GLU A 92 -11.82 3.08 7.56
C GLU A 92 -12.32 2.16 8.69
N GLN A 93 -11.44 1.75 9.61
CA GLN A 93 -11.81 0.91 10.76
C GLN A 93 -12.58 1.67 11.85
N VAL A 94 -12.40 2.99 11.95
CA VAL A 94 -13.11 3.86 12.90
C VAL A 94 -14.46 4.27 12.34
N GLU A 95 -14.55 4.60 11.05
CA GLU A 95 -15.81 4.95 10.38
C GLU A 95 -16.71 3.72 10.16
N GLY A 96 -16.14 2.52 9.97
CA GLY A 96 -16.89 1.26 9.86
C GLY A 96 -17.55 0.75 11.16
N LYS A 97 -17.56 1.54 12.24
CA LYS A 97 -18.18 1.22 13.54
C LYS A 97 -19.43 2.04 13.89
N GLU A 98 -19.97 2.83 12.97
CA GLU A 98 -21.20 3.61 13.20
C GLU A 98 -22.38 3.24 12.30
N GLU A 99 -22.52 1.98 11.88
CA GLU A 99 -23.81 1.53 11.33
C GLU A 99 -24.03 0.04 11.60
N SER A 100 -24.67 -0.30 12.73
CA SER A 100 -25.61 -1.42 12.87
C SER A 100 -25.92 -1.69 14.35
N GLU A 101 -26.68 -0.81 14.99
CA GLU A 101 -27.60 -1.20 16.07
C GLU A 101 -28.78 -0.21 16.14
N GLU A 102 -29.99 -0.77 16.29
CA GLU A 102 -31.35 -0.16 16.29
C GLU A 102 -32.00 0.08 14.91
N ALA A 103 -33.21 -0.40 14.59
CA ALA A 103 -34.19 -1.13 15.37
C ALA A 103 -35.08 -1.98 14.46
N SER A 104 -35.31 -3.22 14.89
CA SER A 104 -36.50 -3.99 14.56
C SER A 104 -37.74 -3.20 14.98
N ALA A 105 -38.52 -2.70 14.02
CA ALA A 105 -39.89 -2.28 14.24
C ALA A 105 -40.74 -2.70 13.03
N VAL A 106 -41.45 -3.80 13.23
CA VAL A 106 -42.57 -4.26 12.40
C VAL A 106 -43.57 -3.13 12.18
N VAL A 107 -43.87 -2.80 10.92
CA VAL A 107 -45.13 -2.14 10.54
C VAL A 107 -45.64 -2.77 9.24
N LEU A 108 -46.72 -3.54 9.35
CA LEU A 108 -47.58 -3.96 8.24
C LEU A 108 -48.39 -2.75 7.76
N PRO A 109 -48.50 -2.49 6.45
CA PRO A 109 -49.63 -1.75 5.93
C PRO A 109 -50.77 -2.72 5.56
N ALA A 110 -51.90 -2.56 6.24
CA ALA A 110 -53.19 -3.00 5.76
C ALA A 110 -53.73 -1.94 4.78
N ASN A 111 -54.00 -2.35 3.54
CA ASN A 111 -55.26 -2.08 2.81
C ASN A 111 -55.21 -2.80 1.45
#